data_AF-A0A3M1REP1-F1
#
_entry.id   AF-A0A3M1REP1-F1
#
_cell.length_a   1.000
_cell.length_b   1.000
_cell.length_c   1.000
_cell.angle_alpha   90.00
_cell.angle_beta   90.00
_cell.angle_gamma   90.00
#
_symmetry.space_group_name_H-M   'P 1'
#
loop_
_entity.id
_entity.type
_entity.pdbx_description
1 polymer ?
#
loop_
_entity_poly.entity_id
_entity_poly.type
_entity_poly.pdbx_seq_one_letter_code
_entity_poly.pdbx_strand_id
1 'polypeptide(L)' 'MPELVIIVGCTKEEILDALKMKEALKEAGVDVMGVMTQETQEKGVPPGLIENVLNLKIVANVKPED' A
#
# COMPACT_ATOMS: atom_id res chain seq x y z
N MET A 1 -4.94 -10.93 17.80
CA MET A 1 -3.65 -10.54 17.20
C MET A 1 -3.92 -9.27 16.41
N PRO A 2 -3.18 -8.18 16.60
CA PRO A 2 -3.38 -7.00 15.76
C PRO A 2 -2.98 -7.34 14.32
N GLU A 3 -3.87 -7.04 13.37
CA GLU A 3 -3.60 -7.17 11.93
C GLU A 3 -3.14 -5.80 11.41
N LEU A 4 -2.00 -5.77 10.72
CA LEU A 4 -1.43 -4.52 10.20
C LEU A 4 -1.69 -4.41 8.70
N VAL A 5 -2.24 -3.27 8.30
CA VAL A 5 -2.52 -2.92 6.91
C VAL A 5 -1.87 -1.57 6.60
N ILE A 6 -1.20 -1.46 5.46
CA ILE A 6 -0.54 -0.22 5.04
C ILE A 6 -1.46 0.53 4.08
N ILE A 7 -1.71 1.81 4.34
CA ILE A 7 -2.43 2.69 3.41
C ILE A 7 -1.40 3.36 2.51
N VAL A 8 -1.59 3.27 1.19
CA VAL A 8 -0.65 3.75 0.17
C VAL A 8 -1.43 4.54 -0.87
N GLY A 9 -1.01 5.77 -1.13
CA GLY A 9 -1.55 6.55 -2.24
C GLY A 9 -1.07 6.03 -3.59
N CYS A 10 -1.77 6.40 -4.66
CA CYS A 10 -1.46 5.90 -6.01
C CYS A 10 -0.29 6.64 -6.69
N THR A 11 0.50 7.46 -6.01
CA THR A 11 1.66 8.13 -6.62
C THR A 11 2.93 7.29 -6.51
N LYS A 12 3.88 7.51 -7.44
CA LYS A 12 5.17 6.79 -7.45
C LYS A 12 5.96 6.98 -6.16
N GLU A 13 5.97 8.19 -5.61
CA GLU A 13 6.72 8.51 -4.39
C GLU A 13 6.14 7.77 -3.19
N GLU A 14 4.81 7.80 -3.03
CA GLU A 14 4.11 7.10 -1.95
C GLU A 14 4.31 5.58 -2.02
N ILE A 15 4.31 4.99 -3.22
CA ILE A 15 4.56 3.55 -3.40
C ILE A 15 5.98 3.17 -3.00
N LEU A 16 6.98 4.00 -3.33
CA LEU A 16 8.37 3.76 -2.94
C LEU A 16 8.56 3.86 -1.42
N ASP A 17 7.91 4.82 -0.78
CA ASP A 17 7.98 4.95 0.68
C ASP A 17 7.23 3.81 1.39
N ALA A 18 6.10 3.37 0.85
CA ALA A 18 5.40 2.18 1.33
C ALA A 18 6.26 0.90 1.23
N LEU A 19 7.06 0.77 0.17
CA LEU A 19 7.97 -0.36 0.00
C LEU A 19 9.07 -0.36 1.07
N LYS A 20 9.71 0.78 1.31
CA LYS A 20 10.69 0.93 2.41
C LYS A 20 10.07 0.64 3.77
N MET A 21 8.84 1.13 4.00
CA MET A 21 8.13 0.90 5.25
C MET A 21 7.81 -0.58 5.45
N LYS A 22 7.40 -1.30 4.39
CA LYS A 22 7.21 -2.76 4.43
C LYS A 22 8.49 -3.48 4.83
N GLU A 23 9.64 -3.13 4.23
CA GLU A 23 10.92 -3.75 4.57
C GLU A 23 11.29 -3.49 6.03
N ALA A 24 11.17 -2.25 6.51
CA ALA A 24 11.44 -1.91 7.90
C ALA A 24 10.52 -2.66 8.88
N LEU A 25 9.23 -2.80 8.56
CA LEU A 25 8.27 -3.56 9.37
C LEU A 25 8.64 -5.05 9.42
N LYS A 26 9.05 -5.62 8.28
CA LYS A 26 9.51 -7.01 8.21
C LYS A 26 10.78 -7.23 9.03
N GLU A 27 11.73 -6.30 9.01
CA GLU A 27 12.93 -6.35 9.86
C GLU A 27 12.59 -6.24 11.36
N ALA A 28 11.53 -5.52 11.69
CA ALA A 28 11.00 -5.43 13.06
C ALA A 28 10.17 -6.66 13.49
N GLY A 29 10.00 -7.66 12.62
CA GLY A 29 9.18 -8.85 12.88
C GLY A 29 7.67 -8.60 12.84
N VAL A 30 7.23 -7.50 12.22
CA VAL A 30 5.83 -7.17 12.03
C VAL A 30 5.38 -7.70 10.67
N ASP A 31 4.39 -8.60 10.68
CA ASP A 31 3.80 -9.13 9.46
C ASP A 31 2.70 -8.18 8.95
N VAL A 32 2.79 -7.84 7.66
CA VAL A 32 1.83 -6.95 7.00
C VAL A 32 0.83 -7.82 6.26
N MET A 33 -0.45 -7.75 6.66
CA MET A 33 -1.51 -8.58 6.08
C MET A 33 -1.80 -8.18 4.62
N GLY A 34 -1.70 -6.89 4.32
CA GLY A 34 -1.98 -6.36 2.99
C GLY A 34 -1.83 -4.85 2.90
N VAL A 35 -2.24 -4.33 1.75
CA VAL A 35 -2.19 -2.90 1.42
C VAL A 35 -3.60 -2.39 1.10
N MET A 36 -3.89 -1.16 1.49
CA MET A 36 -5.04 -0.40 1.05
C MET A 36 -4.56 0.70 0.13
N THR A 37 -5.11 0.77 -1.07
CA THR A 37 -4.81 1.87 -2.00
C THR A 37 -5.79 3.00 -1.80
N GLN A 38 -5.29 4.24 -1.84
CA GLN A 38 -6.13 5.43 -1.85
C GLN A 38 -6.13 6.03 -3.26
N GLU A 39 -7.28 5.96 -3.94
CA GLU A 39 -7.42 6.44 -5.31
C GLU A 39 -7.38 7.98 -5.34
N THR A 40 -6.30 8.56 -5.86
CA THR A 40 -6.24 9.99 -6.17
C THR A 40 -6.84 10.25 -7.55
N GLN A 41 -7.62 11.33 -7.69
CA GLN A 41 -8.36 11.68 -8.92
C GLN A 41 -7.47 11.93 -10.15
N GLU A 42 -6.16 12.10 -9.97
CA GLU A 42 -5.18 12.29 -11.03
C GLU A 42 -4.39 11.01 -11.30
N LYS A 43 -4.30 10.60 -12.57
CA LYS A 43 -3.45 9.54 -13.18
C LYS A 43 -2.51 8.82 -12.19
N GLY A 44 -3.09 7.98 -11.33
CA GLY A 44 -2.36 7.18 -10.37
C GLY A 44 -1.74 5.93 -11.02
N VAL A 45 -0.76 5.36 -10.34
CA VAL A 45 -0.26 4.02 -10.64
C VAL A 45 -1.40 3.03 -10.43
N PRO A 46 -1.64 2.13 -11.40
CA PRO A 46 -2.74 1.18 -11.29
C PRO A 46 -2.50 0.20 -10.13
N PRO A 47 -3.57 -0.21 -9.41
CA PRO A 47 -3.49 -1.05 -8.22
C PRO A 47 -2.77 -2.39 -8.48
N GLY A 48 -2.96 -2.99 -9.67
CA GLY A 48 -2.25 -4.23 -10.03
C GLY A 48 -0.73 -4.07 -10.10
N LEU A 49 -0.21 -2.87 -10.40
CA LEU A 49 1.22 -2.59 -10.33
C LEU A 49 1.68 -2.43 -8.88
N ILE A 50 0.85 -1.82 -8.04
CA ILE A 50 1.11 -1.63 -6.60
C ILE A 50 1.21 -2.97 -5.89
N GLU A 51 0.28 -3.90 -6.15
CA GLU A 51 0.32 -5.27 -5.61
C GLU A 51 1.61 -5.98 -5.98
N ASN A 52 2.06 -5.80 -7.23
CA ASN A 52 3.24 -6.47 -7.74
C ASN A 52 4.53 -5.89 -7.14
N VAL A 53 4.62 -4.56 -7.03
CA VAL A 53 5.77 -3.86 -6.44
C VAL A 53 5.87 -4.14 -4.94
N LEU A 54 4.77 -3.97 -4.22
CA LEU A 54 4.74 -4.19 -2.77
C LEU A 54 4.70 -5.68 -2.43
N ASN A 55 4.42 -6.57 -3.38
CA ASN A 55 4.24 -8.01 -3.16
C ASN A 55 3.33 -8.27 -1.95
N LEU A 56 2.21 -7.56 -1.93
CA LEU A 56 1.16 -7.57 -0.91
C LEU A 56 -0.17 -7.48 -1.64
N LYS A 57 -1.19 -8.19 -1.14
CA LYS A 57 -2.54 -8.10 -1.71
C LYS A 57 -3.18 -6.77 -1.35
N ILE A 58 -3.88 -6.17 -2.30
CA ILE A 58 -4.79 -5.07 -2.00
C ILE A 58 -6.04 -5.63 -1.32
N VAL A 59 -6.27 -5.21 -0.09
CA VAL A 59 -7.42 -5.66 0.72
C VAL A 59 -8.61 -4.71 0.60
N ALA A 60 -8.36 -3.44 0.30
CA ALA A 60 -9.39 -2.47 -0.03
C ALA A 60 -8.85 -1.33 -0.89
N ASN A 61 -9.74 -0.74 -1.67
CA ASN A 61 -9.45 0.47 -2.43
C ASN A 61 -10.35 1.59 -1.88
N VAL A 62 -9.74 2.57 -1.23
CA VAL A 62 -10.42 3.68 -0.57
C VAL A 62 -10.54 4.81 -1.59
N LYS A 63 -11.77 5.12 -2.00
CA LYS A 63 -12.03 6.35 -2.76
C LYS A 63 -12.13 7.50 -1.77
N PRO A 64 -11.49 8.65 -2.04
CA PRO A 64 -11.80 9.86 -1.30
C PRO A 64 -13.30 10.12 -1.48
N GLU A 65 -14.04 10.19 -0.37
CA GLU A 65 -15.43 10.66 -0.39
C GLU A 65 -15.43 12.11 -0.92
N ASP A 66 -16.34 12.38 -1.86
CA ASP A 66 -16.59 13.70 -2.49
C ASP A 66 -16.99 14.76 -1.44
#